data_AF-A0A662Q8Z1-F1
#
_entry.id   AF-A0A662Q8Z1-F1
#
_cell.length_a   1.000
_cell.length_b   1.000
_cell.length_c   1.000
_cell.angle_alpha   90.00
_cell.angle_beta   90.00
_cell.angle_gamma   90.00
#
_symmetry.space_group_name_H-M   'P 1'
#
loop_
_entity.id
_entity.type
_entity.pdbx_description
1 polymer ?
#
loop_
_entity_poly.entity_id
_entity_poly.type
_entity_poly.pdbx_seq_one_letter_code
_entity_poly.pdbx_strand_id
1 'polypeptide(L)'
;HLHGINGATEISGAGVVYLVAKALNEENIRLSPIAVVGALGDLQDRSDKRGLHGLNELIVKDAVDSGLMKVEEDLLFYGRSYKPLHIALASTMNPFIIGISGNEAHAYSLLTSIGIKVKEDDRWRVLTELSEEEKKLLYSGIMKHLASFGLPPSIAKELIGKVYELIKEEPWTYLRDAREFASLLNACGKTGKEWVGIAIAMGGRGNLLEEAQGILEEYRRKMAEAMEYAMREENRQELKHVLVIDGGAIIDDRLISSVASMMSSIGIQGEDRILLALAHSEDSIKVSARSSKSLIDRGLNLGKLISKAASLVGGRGGGHDIAAGASIPKTKKTLFVLEVDRIIGEELGD
;
A
#
# COMPACT_ATOMS: atom_id res chain seq x y z
N HIS A 1 -10.57 22.83 4.72
CA HIS A 1 -9.14 23.17 4.52
C HIS A 1 -8.98 24.69 4.51
N LEU A 2 -7.96 25.24 5.20
CA LEU A 2 -7.78 26.69 5.42
C LEU A 2 -7.41 27.49 4.16
N HIS A 3 -6.81 26.83 3.15
CA HIS A 3 -6.29 27.48 1.93
C HIS A 3 -6.68 26.75 0.64
N GLY A 4 -7.74 25.93 0.65
CA GLY A 4 -8.18 25.20 -0.55
C GLY A 4 -7.28 24.04 -1.00
N ILE A 5 -6.19 23.75 -0.29
CA ILE A 5 -5.27 22.65 -0.59
C ILE A 5 -5.79 21.34 0.02
N ASN A 6 -5.86 20.29 -0.79
CA ASN A 6 -6.24 18.95 -0.37
C ASN A 6 -5.03 18.17 0.17
N GLY A 7 -4.92 18.07 1.50
CA GLY A 7 -3.85 17.32 2.17
C GLY A 7 -3.87 15.80 1.96
N ALA A 8 -4.89 15.25 1.27
CA ALA A 8 -4.92 13.84 0.91
C ALA A 8 -4.23 13.56 -0.45
N THR A 9 -4.07 14.55 -1.32
CA THR A 9 -3.57 14.33 -2.70
C THR A 9 -2.58 15.39 -3.19
N GLU A 10 -2.65 16.63 -2.69
CA GLU A 10 -1.87 17.75 -3.22
C GLU A 10 -0.61 18.09 -2.42
N ILE A 11 -0.55 17.71 -1.15
CA ILE A 11 0.62 17.92 -0.30
C ILE A 11 0.63 16.97 0.90
N SER A 12 1.78 16.37 1.19
CA SER A 12 1.97 15.51 2.37
C SER A 12 2.56 16.28 3.54
N GLY A 13 2.59 15.68 4.73
CA GLY A 13 3.31 16.24 5.87
C GLY A 13 4.79 16.51 5.56
N ALA A 14 5.45 15.58 4.86
CA ALA A 14 6.83 15.74 4.40
C ALA A 14 6.98 16.90 3.42
N GLY A 15 6.01 17.08 2.52
CA GLY A 15 5.98 18.20 1.59
C GLY A 15 5.85 19.55 2.28
N VAL A 16 4.97 19.67 3.29
CA VAL A 16 4.86 20.90 4.10
C VAL A 16 6.18 21.23 4.80
N VAL A 17 6.81 20.23 5.45
CA VAL A 17 8.10 20.41 6.13
C VAL A 17 9.19 20.85 5.15
N TYR A 18 9.22 20.27 3.96
CA TYR A 18 10.15 20.66 2.91
C TYR A 18 9.98 22.12 2.48
N LEU A 19 8.74 22.56 2.22
CA LEU A 19 8.47 23.94 1.81
C LEU A 19 8.92 24.93 2.89
N VAL A 20 8.69 24.61 4.18
CA VAL A 20 9.20 25.41 5.29
C VAL A 20 10.73 25.41 5.31
N ALA A 21 11.37 24.25 5.19
CA ALA A 21 12.83 24.14 5.19
C ALA A 21 13.48 24.92 4.04
N LYS A 22 12.92 24.83 2.83
CA LYS A 22 13.37 25.58 1.65
C LYS A 22 13.21 27.08 1.83
N ALA A 23 12.11 27.53 2.43
CA ALA A 23 11.88 28.95 2.72
C ALA A 23 12.86 29.52 3.76
N LEU A 24 13.35 28.70 4.69
CA LEU A 24 14.37 29.08 5.67
C LEU A 24 15.78 29.14 5.05
N ASN A 25 16.10 28.24 4.12
CA ASN A 25 17.35 28.21 3.36
C ASN A 25 17.14 27.49 2.03
N GLU A 26 17.42 28.17 0.91
CA GLU A 26 17.25 27.63 -0.44
C GLU A 26 18.09 26.36 -0.69
N GLU A 27 19.22 26.18 0.00
CA GLU A 27 20.06 24.97 -0.08
C GLU A 27 19.31 23.70 0.38
N ASN A 28 18.23 23.85 1.13
CA ASN A 28 17.35 22.74 1.51
C ASN A 28 16.57 22.17 0.33
N ILE A 29 16.72 22.71 -0.89
CA ILE A 29 16.27 22.05 -2.12
C ILE A 29 16.78 20.60 -2.22
N ARG A 30 17.94 20.29 -1.62
CA ARG A 30 18.48 18.93 -1.48
C ARG A 30 17.56 17.92 -0.76
N LEU A 31 16.57 18.41 -0.02
CA LEU A 31 15.58 17.61 0.70
C LEU A 31 14.32 17.32 -0.13
N SER A 32 14.22 17.82 -1.37
CA SER A 32 13.07 17.52 -2.24
C SER A 32 12.88 16.02 -2.51
N PRO A 33 13.95 15.17 -2.64
CA PRO A 33 13.76 13.74 -2.81
C PRO A 33 13.01 13.10 -1.64
N ILE A 34 13.39 13.38 -0.40
CA ILE A 34 12.76 12.76 0.77
C ILE A 34 11.33 13.26 0.98
N ALA A 35 11.03 14.50 0.55
CA ALA A 35 9.68 15.03 0.54
C ALA A 35 8.77 14.29 -0.46
N VAL A 36 9.29 13.99 -1.66
CA VAL A 36 8.59 13.15 -2.66
C VAL A 36 8.39 11.73 -2.13
N VAL A 37 9.40 11.13 -1.50
CA VAL A 37 9.27 9.82 -0.83
C VAL A 37 8.12 9.83 0.18
N GLY A 38 8.01 10.88 1.00
CA GLY A 38 6.90 11.03 1.95
C GLY A 38 5.53 11.13 1.26
N ALA A 39 5.41 11.92 0.19
CA ALA A 39 4.16 12.03 -0.58
C ALA A 39 3.74 10.70 -1.23
N LEU A 40 4.70 9.91 -1.74
CA LEU A 40 4.44 8.57 -2.27
C LEU A 40 4.09 7.58 -1.16
N GLY A 41 4.67 7.74 0.03
CA GLY A 41 4.34 6.95 1.22
C GLY A 41 2.90 7.14 1.69
N ASP A 42 2.39 8.37 1.56
CA ASP A 42 0.99 8.75 1.81
C ASP A 42 0.04 8.40 0.65
N LEU A 43 0.56 7.75 -0.41
CA LEU A 43 -0.21 7.34 -1.59
C LEU A 43 -0.91 8.52 -2.30
N GLN A 44 -0.31 9.71 -2.25
CA GLN A 44 -0.87 10.92 -2.85
C GLN A 44 -0.77 10.92 -4.39
N ASP A 45 -0.08 9.95 -4.97
CA ASP A 45 0.03 9.77 -6.40
C ASP A 45 -1.15 9.00 -7.01
N ARG A 46 -2.21 8.68 -6.26
CA ARG A 46 -3.37 7.91 -6.78
C ARG A 46 -4.21 8.62 -7.85
N SER A 47 -3.81 9.83 -8.25
CA SER A 47 -4.40 10.57 -9.36
C SER A 47 -3.96 9.99 -10.73
N ASP A 48 -4.31 10.69 -11.81
CA ASP A 48 -4.03 10.28 -13.18
C ASP A 48 -2.59 9.77 -13.37
N LYS A 49 -2.47 8.58 -13.96
CA LYS A 49 -1.21 7.87 -14.24
C LYS A 49 -0.23 7.73 -13.08
N ARG A 50 -0.71 7.53 -11.84
CA ARG A 50 0.14 7.38 -10.65
C ARG A 50 1.09 8.58 -10.44
N GLY A 51 0.58 9.77 -10.78
CA GLY A 51 1.30 11.03 -10.74
C GLY A 51 1.03 11.84 -9.48
N LEU A 52 2.08 12.46 -8.93
CA LEU A 52 1.95 13.53 -7.94
C LEU A 52 1.51 14.82 -8.64
N HIS A 53 0.61 15.56 -8.00
CA HIS A 53 0.02 16.79 -8.54
C HIS A 53 -0.06 17.88 -7.46
N GLY A 54 -0.49 19.09 -7.85
CA GLY A 54 -0.66 20.21 -6.91
C GLY A 54 0.69 20.68 -6.38
N LEU A 55 0.80 20.90 -5.06
CA LEU A 55 2.06 21.34 -4.47
C LEU A 55 3.14 20.25 -4.53
N ASN A 56 2.77 18.97 -4.53
CA ASN A 56 3.73 17.89 -4.73
C ASN A 56 4.44 17.97 -6.08
N GLU A 57 3.76 18.44 -7.14
CA GLU A 57 4.38 18.60 -8.47
C GLU A 57 5.49 19.66 -8.44
N LEU A 58 5.34 20.71 -7.64
CA LEU A 58 6.39 21.72 -7.45
C LEU A 58 7.64 21.12 -6.78
N ILE A 59 7.44 20.23 -5.80
CA ILE A 59 8.53 19.54 -5.10
C ILE A 59 9.25 18.56 -6.04
N VAL A 60 8.50 17.85 -6.87
CA VAL A 60 9.06 16.98 -7.92
C VAL A 60 9.89 17.81 -8.90
N LYS A 61 9.36 18.98 -9.33
CA LYS A 61 10.08 19.89 -10.22
C LYS A 61 11.39 20.37 -9.59
N ASP A 62 11.39 20.77 -8.31
CA ASP A 62 12.59 21.15 -7.58
C ASP A 62 13.65 20.03 -7.59
N ALA A 63 13.23 18.77 -7.41
CA ALA A 63 14.12 17.61 -7.44
C ALA A 63 14.70 17.33 -8.84
N VAL A 64 13.87 17.47 -9.89
CA VAL A 64 14.28 17.25 -11.28
C VAL A 64 15.22 18.35 -11.76
N ASP A 65 14.84 19.62 -11.56
CA ASP A 65 15.62 20.80 -11.98
C ASP A 65 16.99 20.85 -11.29
N SER A 66 17.09 20.32 -10.06
CA SER A 66 18.35 20.21 -9.30
C SER A 66 19.19 18.98 -9.64
N GLY A 67 18.76 18.13 -10.57
CA GLY A 67 19.46 16.88 -10.89
C GLY A 67 19.54 15.93 -9.69
N LEU A 68 18.46 15.82 -8.93
CA LEU A 68 18.30 14.87 -7.82
C LEU A 68 17.32 13.75 -8.15
N MET A 69 16.47 13.95 -9.16
CA MET A 69 15.44 13.00 -9.57
C MET A 69 15.27 12.96 -11.09
N LYS A 70 14.88 11.80 -11.61
CA LYS A 70 14.36 11.60 -12.95
C LYS A 70 12.94 11.05 -12.86
N VAL A 71 12.05 11.52 -13.73
CA VAL A 71 10.68 11.03 -13.80
C VAL A 71 10.39 10.49 -15.20
N GLU A 72 9.85 9.27 -15.28
CA GLU A 72 9.44 8.61 -16.53
C GLU A 72 8.16 7.81 -16.32
N GLU A 73 7.45 7.46 -17.40
CA GLU A 73 6.28 6.56 -17.34
C GLU A 73 6.71 5.13 -17.67
N ASP A 74 6.45 4.17 -16.77
CA ASP A 74 6.74 2.75 -16.99
C ASP A 74 5.89 1.84 -16.08
N LEU A 75 6.16 0.52 -16.11
CA LEU A 75 5.65 -0.44 -15.15
C LEU A 75 6.27 -0.22 -13.75
N LEU A 76 5.41 -0.07 -12.74
CA LEU A 76 5.73 0.25 -11.35
C LEU A 76 6.11 -1.00 -10.52
N PHE A 77 7.00 -1.84 -11.04
CA PHE A 77 7.44 -3.03 -10.30
C PHE A 77 8.61 -2.70 -9.39
N TYR A 78 8.62 -3.36 -8.24
CA TYR A 78 9.68 -3.19 -7.26
C TYR A 78 10.95 -3.91 -7.71
N GLY A 79 12.09 -3.21 -7.73
CA GLY A 79 13.35 -3.71 -8.26
C GLY A 79 13.41 -3.74 -9.79
N ARG A 80 12.62 -2.89 -10.48
CA ARG A 80 12.50 -2.86 -11.96
C ARG A 80 13.83 -2.94 -12.72
N SER A 81 14.88 -2.30 -12.21
CA SER A 81 16.16 -2.14 -12.91
C SER A 81 17.25 -3.11 -12.44
N TYR A 82 17.04 -3.87 -11.37
CA TYR A 82 18.12 -4.67 -10.77
C TYR A 82 17.71 -6.04 -10.22
N LYS A 83 16.41 -6.30 -10.02
CA LYS A 83 15.92 -7.62 -9.61
C LYS A 83 15.59 -8.47 -10.83
N PRO A 84 15.88 -9.79 -10.80
CA PRO A 84 15.31 -10.73 -11.75
C PRO A 84 13.79 -10.54 -11.89
N LEU A 85 13.28 -10.62 -13.13
CA LEU A 85 11.90 -10.24 -13.44
C LEU A 85 10.84 -10.90 -12.56
N HIS A 86 10.99 -12.19 -12.27
CA HIS A 86 10.08 -12.95 -11.41
C HIS A 86 10.13 -12.48 -9.94
N ILE A 87 11.31 -12.11 -9.45
CA ILE A 87 11.49 -11.55 -8.10
C ILE A 87 10.92 -10.14 -8.05
N ALA A 88 11.11 -9.32 -9.09
CA ALA A 88 10.54 -7.97 -9.16
C ALA A 88 9.01 -8.01 -9.13
N LEU A 89 8.42 -8.91 -9.93
CA LEU A 89 6.98 -9.15 -9.96
C LEU A 89 6.46 -9.65 -8.60
N ALA A 90 7.13 -10.63 -7.99
CA ALA A 90 6.77 -11.13 -6.66
C ALA A 90 6.97 -10.08 -5.56
N SER A 91 7.93 -9.17 -5.69
CA SER A 91 8.20 -8.10 -4.72
C SER A 91 7.16 -6.97 -4.75
N THR A 92 6.37 -6.89 -5.81
CA THR A 92 5.41 -5.81 -6.02
C THR A 92 4.20 -6.00 -5.12
N MET A 93 3.99 -5.06 -4.18
CA MET A 93 2.92 -5.13 -3.16
C MET A 93 1.86 -4.05 -3.32
N ASN A 94 2.05 -3.10 -4.23
CA ASN A 94 1.11 -2.01 -4.45
C ASN A 94 1.02 -1.65 -5.95
N PRO A 95 0.01 -2.16 -6.67
CA PRO A 95 -1.07 -3.02 -6.17
C PRO A 95 -0.58 -4.43 -5.79
N PHE A 96 -1.30 -5.08 -4.88
CA PHE A 96 -1.08 -6.49 -4.54
C PHE A 96 -1.71 -7.37 -5.63
N ILE A 97 -0.93 -8.25 -6.23
CA ILE A 97 -1.38 -9.19 -7.27
C ILE A 97 -1.62 -10.55 -6.59
N ILE A 98 -2.88 -10.89 -6.37
CA ILE A 98 -3.27 -12.12 -5.67
C ILE A 98 -2.58 -13.34 -6.30
N GLY A 99 -1.97 -14.18 -5.46
CA GLY A 99 -1.31 -15.41 -5.90
C GLY A 99 0.01 -15.21 -6.64
N ILE A 100 0.48 -13.97 -6.83
CA ILE A 100 1.76 -13.63 -7.47
C ILE A 100 2.66 -12.86 -6.50
N SER A 101 2.14 -11.80 -5.88
CA SER A 101 2.86 -11.01 -4.88
C SER A 101 3.26 -11.89 -3.70
N GLY A 102 4.54 -11.89 -3.36
CA GLY A 102 5.16 -12.72 -2.32
C GLY A 102 5.48 -14.15 -2.73
N ASN A 103 5.20 -14.55 -3.98
CA ASN A 103 5.44 -15.91 -4.47
C ASN A 103 6.24 -15.88 -5.78
N GLU A 104 7.57 -15.99 -5.65
CA GLU A 104 8.51 -15.99 -6.78
C GLU A 104 8.25 -17.13 -7.78
N ALA A 105 7.84 -18.31 -7.29
CA ALA A 105 7.54 -19.45 -8.15
C ALA A 105 6.30 -19.19 -9.02
N HIS A 106 5.24 -18.64 -8.45
CA HIS A 106 4.05 -18.28 -9.22
C HIS A 106 4.31 -17.12 -10.18
N ALA A 107 5.09 -16.11 -9.76
CA ALA A 107 5.54 -15.04 -10.64
C ALA A 107 6.32 -15.58 -11.85
N TYR A 108 7.25 -16.52 -11.61
CA TYR A 108 7.97 -17.23 -12.67
C TYR A 108 7.03 -18.01 -13.60
N SER A 109 6.06 -18.76 -13.04
CA SER A 109 5.07 -19.51 -13.81
C SER A 109 4.19 -18.60 -14.66
N LEU A 110 3.76 -17.45 -14.14
CA LEU A 110 2.99 -16.48 -14.92
C LEU A 110 3.80 -15.99 -16.11
N LEU A 111 5.03 -15.52 -15.88
CA LEU A 111 5.93 -14.99 -16.92
C LEU A 111 6.20 -16.01 -18.03
N THR A 112 6.47 -17.26 -17.66
CA THR A 112 6.72 -18.32 -18.64
C THR A 112 5.44 -18.72 -19.39
N SER A 113 4.28 -18.77 -18.72
CA SER A 113 3.00 -19.11 -19.37
C SER A 113 2.56 -18.09 -20.42
N ILE A 114 2.94 -16.82 -20.26
CA ILE A 114 2.65 -15.76 -21.23
C ILE A 114 3.77 -15.58 -22.26
N GLY A 115 4.81 -16.42 -22.25
CA GLY A 115 5.88 -16.43 -23.25
C GLY A 115 6.99 -15.41 -23.04
N ILE A 116 7.10 -14.79 -21.85
CA ILE A 116 8.22 -13.91 -21.54
C ILE A 116 9.42 -14.74 -21.10
N LYS A 117 10.53 -14.58 -21.83
CA LYS A 117 11.81 -15.19 -21.44
C LYS A 117 12.37 -14.43 -20.24
N VAL A 118 12.47 -15.11 -19.10
CA VAL A 118 13.01 -14.56 -17.85
C VAL A 118 14.54 -14.62 -17.77
N LYS A 119 15.17 -15.38 -18.67
CA LYS A 119 16.61 -15.48 -18.83
C LYS A 119 17.01 -15.21 -20.28
N GLU A 120 18.19 -14.63 -20.42
CA GLU A 120 18.94 -14.56 -21.67
C GLU A 120 20.30 -15.17 -21.39
N ASP A 121 20.65 -16.20 -22.15
CA ASP A 121 21.72 -17.15 -21.81
C ASP A 121 21.56 -17.68 -20.38
N ASP A 122 22.53 -17.42 -19.50
CA ASP A 122 22.49 -17.79 -18.07
C ASP A 122 22.19 -16.61 -17.12
N ARG A 123 21.91 -15.42 -17.67
CA ARG A 123 21.63 -14.22 -16.89
C ARG A 123 20.13 -14.00 -16.74
N TRP A 124 19.70 -13.70 -15.53
CA TRP A 124 18.34 -13.24 -15.28
C TRP A 124 18.11 -11.86 -15.87
N ARG A 125 17.03 -11.71 -16.65
CA ARG A 125 16.60 -10.42 -17.18
C ARG A 125 15.90 -9.59 -16.11
N VAL A 126 16.00 -8.27 -16.25
CA VAL A 126 15.29 -7.28 -15.42
C VAL A 126 14.16 -6.61 -16.22
N LEU A 127 13.25 -5.89 -15.55
CA LEU A 127 12.08 -5.28 -16.22
C LEU A 127 12.46 -4.25 -17.28
N THR A 128 13.51 -3.46 -17.03
CA THR A 128 13.98 -2.42 -17.96
C THR A 128 14.54 -2.98 -19.27
N GLU A 129 14.76 -4.30 -19.35
CA GLU A 129 15.24 -5.00 -20.55
C GLU A 129 14.09 -5.62 -21.37
N LEU A 130 12.85 -5.46 -20.94
CA LEU A 130 11.68 -5.89 -21.71
C LEU A 130 11.38 -4.89 -22.83
N SER A 131 11.06 -5.41 -24.02
CA SER A 131 10.53 -4.57 -25.10
C SER A 131 9.12 -4.06 -24.74
N GLU A 132 8.64 -3.04 -25.45
CA GLU A 132 7.28 -2.52 -25.25
C GLU A 132 6.20 -3.58 -25.56
N GLU A 133 6.45 -4.49 -26.50
CA GLU A 133 5.60 -5.64 -26.77
C GLU A 133 5.58 -6.63 -25.60
N GLU A 134 6.74 -6.94 -25.01
CA GLU A 134 6.84 -7.81 -23.84
C GLU A 134 6.16 -7.18 -22.62
N LYS A 135 6.31 -5.87 -22.40
CA LYS A 135 5.60 -5.14 -21.34
C LYS A 135 4.08 -5.18 -21.53
N LYS A 136 3.58 -5.01 -22.76
CA LYS A 136 2.14 -5.15 -23.07
C LYS A 136 1.63 -6.56 -22.84
N LEU A 137 2.44 -7.57 -23.16
CA LEU A 137 2.12 -8.97 -22.93
C LEU A 137 2.06 -9.28 -21.42
N LEU A 138 3.02 -8.77 -20.65
CA LEU A 138 3.05 -8.86 -19.19
C LEU A 138 1.80 -8.25 -18.56
N TYR A 139 1.48 -7.01 -18.94
CA TYR A 139 0.29 -6.31 -18.47
C TYR A 139 -0.99 -7.09 -18.80
N SER A 140 -1.10 -7.61 -20.03
CA SER A 140 -2.24 -8.42 -20.46
C SER A 140 -2.35 -9.75 -19.71
N GLY A 141 -1.21 -10.38 -19.40
CA GLY A 141 -1.13 -11.57 -18.57
C GLY A 141 -1.66 -11.32 -17.16
N ILE A 142 -1.23 -10.22 -16.54
CA ILE A 142 -1.68 -9.81 -15.20
C ILE A 142 -3.19 -9.50 -15.21
N MET A 143 -3.70 -8.80 -16.23
CA MET A 143 -5.15 -8.57 -16.35
C MET A 143 -5.95 -9.87 -16.42
N LYS A 144 -5.51 -10.83 -17.24
CA LYS A 144 -6.16 -12.15 -17.35
C LYS A 144 -6.11 -12.92 -16.03
N HIS A 145 -4.96 -12.86 -15.34
CA HIS A 145 -4.79 -13.44 -14.02
C HIS A 145 -5.76 -12.83 -13.01
N LEU A 146 -5.84 -11.50 -12.90
CA LEU A 146 -6.80 -10.85 -12.00
C LEU A 146 -8.25 -11.19 -12.35
N ALA A 147 -8.59 -11.25 -13.63
CA ALA A 147 -9.93 -11.62 -14.09
C ALA A 147 -10.32 -13.06 -13.71
N SER A 148 -9.37 -14.00 -13.65
CA SER A 148 -9.68 -15.38 -13.20
C SER A 148 -10.04 -15.45 -11.71
N PHE A 149 -9.68 -14.45 -10.93
CA PHE A 149 -10.12 -14.26 -9.54
C PHE A 149 -11.36 -13.35 -9.41
N GLY A 150 -11.99 -12.98 -10.53
CA GLY A 150 -13.16 -12.08 -10.54
C GLY A 150 -12.84 -10.63 -10.14
N LEU A 151 -11.56 -10.24 -10.18
CA LEU A 151 -11.12 -8.90 -9.77
C LEU A 151 -11.17 -7.88 -10.92
N PRO A 152 -11.38 -6.58 -10.60
CA PRO A 152 -11.53 -5.56 -11.61
C PRO A 152 -10.20 -5.23 -12.32
N PRO A 153 -10.23 -4.92 -13.64
CA PRO A 153 -9.03 -4.51 -14.38
C PRO A 153 -8.38 -3.21 -13.90
N SER A 154 -9.09 -2.40 -13.10
CA SER A 154 -8.55 -1.17 -12.51
C SER A 154 -7.31 -1.42 -11.66
N ILE A 155 -7.21 -2.59 -11.01
CA ILE A 155 -6.03 -2.99 -10.23
C ILE A 155 -4.80 -3.07 -11.14
N ALA A 156 -4.93 -3.66 -12.34
CA ALA A 156 -3.80 -3.71 -13.27
C ALA A 156 -3.38 -2.32 -13.74
N LYS A 157 -4.33 -1.40 -13.96
CA LYS A 157 -4.02 -0.02 -14.38
C LYS A 157 -3.10 0.70 -13.40
N GLU A 158 -3.18 0.38 -12.11
CA GLU A 158 -2.29 0.93 -11.09
C GLU A 158 -0.82 0.50 -11.22
N LEU A 159 -0.52 -0.51 -12.04
CA LEU A 159 0.85 -0.95 -12.31
C LEU A 159 1.57 -0.07 -13.35
N ILE A 160 0.88 0.87 -14.00
CA ILE A 160 1.48 1.77 -15.00
C ILE A 160 1.42 3.20 -14.45
N GLY A 161 2.55 3.91 -14.52
CA GLY A 161 2.54 5.34 -14.27
C GLY A 161 3.92 5.93 -14.03
N LYS A 162 3.97 7.04 -13.30
CA LYS A 162 5.22 7.77 -13.06
C LYS A 162 6.14 7.01 -12.09
N VAL A 163 7.34 6.73 -12.56
CA VAL A 163 8.51 6.24 -11.80
C VAL A 163 9.32 7.47 -11.38
N TYR A 164 9.69 7.54 -10.09
CA TYR A 164 10.45 8.65 -9.52
C TYR A 164 11.83 8.15 -9.08
N GLU A 165 12.79 8.19 -9.99
CA GLU A 165 14.14 7.67 -9.74
C GLU A 165 15.01 8.72 -9.03
N LEU A 166 15.56 8.39 -7.86
CA LEU A 166 16.49 9.21 -7.10
C LEU A 166 17.90 9.03 -7.65
N ILE A 167 18.38 9.98 -8.45
CA ILE A 167 19.57 9.75 -9.28
C ILE A 167 20.88 9.68 -8.50
N LYS A 168 20.88 10.13 -7.24
CA LYS A 168 22.03 10.11 -6.32
C LYS A 168 22.12 8.81 -5.50
N GLU A 169 21.10 7.95 -5.55
CA GLU A 169 21.13 6.64 -4.88
C GLU A 169 21.68 5.57 -5.80
N GLU A 170 22.30 4.55 -5.19
CA GLU A 170 22.87 3.41 -5.90
C GLU A 170 21.79 2.64 -6.68
N PRO A 171 21.98 2.36 -7.98
CA PRO A 171 20.96 1.78 -8.86
C PRO A 171 20.36 0.45 -8.41
N TRP A 172 21.10 -0.35 -7.64
CA TRP A 172 20.73 -1.70 -7.20
C TRP A 172 20.10 -1.74 -5.79
N THR A 173 19.61 -0.61 -5.29
CA THR A 173 19.02 -0.50 -3.96
C THR A 173 17.57 -0.05 -4.02
N TYR A 174 16.79 -0.38 -2.98
CA TYR A 174 15.42 0.11 -2.81
C TYR A 174 15.32 1.64 -2.69
N LEU A 175 16.43 2.35 -2.52
CA LEU A 175 16.45 3.80 -2.43
C LEU A 175 16.39 4.45 -3.81
N ARG A 176 16.72 3.71 -4.87
CA ARG A 176 16.74 4.22 -6.23
C ARG A 176 15.37 4.68 -6.72
N ASP A 177 14.31 3.97 -6.35
CA ASP A 177 12.93 4.35 -6.64
C ASP A 177 12.28 4.94 -5.38
N ALA A 178 11.70 6.14 -5.49
CA ALA A 178 11.16 6.84 -4.33
C ALA A 178 9.95 6.12 -3.68
N ARG A 179 9.22 5.28 -4.42
CA ARG A 179 8.10 4.48 -3.89
C ARG A 179 8.59 3.23 -3.17
N GLU A 180 9.66 2.62 -3.68
CA GLU A 180 10.35 1.54 -2.97
C GLU A 180 11.00 2.06 -1.68
N PHE A 181 11.59 3.26 -1.73
CA PHE A 181 12.11 3.92 -0.54
C PHE A 181 10.98 4.21 0.46
N ALA A 182 9.84 4.74 0.00
CA ALA A 182 8.68 4.95 0.86
C ALA A 182 8.21 3.63 1.51
N SER A 183 8.24 2.53 0.76
CA SER A 183 7.87 1.20 1.26
C SER A 183 8.86 0.69 2.32
N LEU A 184 10.16 0.93 2.14
CA LEU A 184 11.21 0.62 3.12
C LEU A 184 10.97 1.36 4.44
N LEU A 185 10.72 2.67 4.37
CA LEU A 185 10.44 3.50 5.55
C LEU A 185 9.15 3.05 6.26
N ASN A 186 8.10 2.76 5.48
CA ASN A 186 6.84 2.25 6.01
C ASN A 186 7.00 0.89 6.71
N ALA A 187 7.82 -0.02 6.17
CA ALA A 187 8.12 -1.30 6.81
C ALA A 187 8.85 -1.11 8.15
N CYS A 188 9.82 -0.20 8.20
CA CYS A 188 10.52 0.16 9.45
C CYS A 188 9.53 0.70 10.50
N GLY A 189 8.62 1.60 10.10
CA GLY A 189 7.62 2.14 11.02
C GLY A 189 6.61 1.10 11.52
N LYS A 190 6.09 0.26 10.63
CA LYS A 190 5.09 -0.76 11.00
C LYS A 190 5.64 -1.91 11.85
N THR A 191 6.96 -2.06 11.90
CA THR A 191 7.64 -3.13 12.64
C THR A 191 8.25 -2.66 13.97
N GLY A 192 8.05 -1.40 14.37
CA GLY A 192 8.62 -0.83 15.59
C GLY A 192 10.13 -0.54 15.49
N LYS A 193 10.61 -0.33 14.25
CA LYS A 193 12.00 -0.02 13.91
C LYS A 193 12.09 1.38 13.27
N GLU A 194 11.27 2.31 13.76
CA GLU A 194 11.13 3.68 13.25
C GLU A 194 12.49 4.38 13.16
N TRP A 195 13.35 4.18 14.16
CA TRP A 195 14.68 4.80 14.24
C TRP A 195 15.58 4.40 13.06
N VAL A 196 15.46 3.16 12.54
CA VAL A 196 16.18 2.70 11.35
C VAL A 196 15.71 3.51 10.15
N GLY A 197 14.39 3.61 9.97
CA GLY A 197 13.80 4.39 8.87
C GLY A 197 14.24 5.86 8.90
N ILE A 198 14.20 6.50 10.08
CA ILE A 198 14.69 7.88 10.26
C ILE A 198 16.17 7.98 9.90
N ALA A 199 17.01 7.06 10.38
CA ALA A 199 18.44 7.06 10.07
C ALA A 199 18.70 6.93 8.56
N ILE A 200 17.97 6.06 7.84
CA ILE A 200 18.08 5.95 6.38
C ILE A 200 17.63 7.24 5.68
N ALA A 201 16.51 7.83 6.09
CA ALA A 201 16.00 9.10 5.56
C ALA A 201 17.00 10.26 5.77
N MET A 202 17.79 10.20 6.85
CA MET A 202 18.87 11.16 7.15
C MET A 202 20.17 10.89 6.37
N GLY A 203 20.23 9.83 5.55
CA GLY A 203 21.40 9.50 4.73
C GLY A 203 22.23 8.31 5.24
N GLY A 204 21.75 7.55 6.24
CA GLY A 204 22.40 6.32 6.70
C GLY A 204 22.47 5.27 5.58
N ARG A 205 23.67 4.73 5.31
CA ARG A 205 23.92 3.70 4.29
C ARG A 205 24.79 2.57 4.88
N GLY A 206 25.23 1.61 4.06
CA GLY A 206 26.00 0.44 4.52
C GLY A 206 25.14 -0.48 5.39
N ASN A 207 25.68 -0.94 6.53
CA ASN A 207 25.00 -1.89 7.42
C ASN A 207 23.59 -1.45 7.86
N LEU A 208 23.36 -0.14 8.04
CA LEU A 208 22.02 0.37 8.35
C LEU A 208 21.03 0.12 7.21
N LEU A 209 21.47 0.29 5.96
CA LEU A 209 20.64 0.02 4.80
C LEU A 209 20.38 -1.49 4.67
N GLU A 210 21.39 -2.32 4.90
CA GLU A 210 21.22 -3.78 4.93
C GLU A 210 20.19 -4.22 5.98
N GLU A 211 20.24 -3.66 7.19
CA GLU A 211 19.23 -3.90 8.24
C GLU A 211 17.82 -3.48 7.78
N ALA A 212 17.69 -2.28 7.23
CA ALA A 212 16.40 -1.79 6.71
C ALA A 212 15.84 -2.70 5.60
N GLN A 213 16.70 -3.18 4.70
CA GLN A 213 16.33 -4.08 3.63
C GLN A 213 15.83 -5.42 4.16
N GLY A 214 16.52 -5.98 5.16
CA GLY A 214 16.06 -7.20 5.85
C GLY A 214 14.67 -7.01 6.49
N ILE A 215 14.43 -5.86 7.11
CA ILE A 215 13.11 -5.51 7.69
C ILE A 215 12.02 -5.49 6.60
N LEU A 216 12.30 -4.88 5.45
CA LEU A 216 11.35 -4.80 4.33
C LEU A 216 11.02 -6.18 3.76
N GLU A 217 12.03 -7.02 3.51
CA GLU A 217 11.81 -8.36 2.96
C GLU A 217 11.01 -9.25 3.92
N GLU A 218 11.33 -9.21 5.21
CA GLU A 218 10.57 -9.95 6.23
C GLU A 218 9.13 -9.43 6.36
N TYR A 219 8.94 -8.10 6.31
CA TYR A 219 7.62 -7.50 6.30
C TYR A 219 6.80 -7.95 5.08
N ARG A 220 7.41 -7.95 3.88
CA ARG A 220 6.76 -8.42 2.64
C ARG A 220 6.33 -9.88 2.73
N ARG A 221 7.22 -10.75 3.21
CA ARG A 221 6.94 -12.19 3.39
C ARG A 221 5.74 -12.42 4.31
N LYS A 222 5.76 -11.84 5.51
CA LYS A 222 4.64 -11.95 6.46
C LYS A 222 3.34 -11.38 5.91
N MET A 223 3.42 -10.28 5.17
CA MET A 223 2.24 -9.65 4.59
C MET A 223 1.64 -10.52 3.47
N ALA A 224 2.45 -11.16 2.64
CA ALA A 224 1.98 -12.13 1.65
C ALA A 224 1.30 -13.35 2.30
N GLU A 225 1.90 -13.93 3.34
CA GLU A 225 1.31 -15.02 4.12
C GLU A 225 -0.03 -14.61 4.76
N ALA A 226 -0.09 -13.40 5.33
CA ALA A 226 -1.31 -12.85 5.92
C ALA A 226 -2.41 -12.63 4.87
N MET A 227 -2.07 -12.12 3.68
CA MET A 227 -3.01 -11.95 2.58
C MET A 227 -3.52 -13.29 2.07
N GLU A 228 -2.66 -14.30 1.91
CA GLU A 228 -3.09 -15.64 1.50
C GLU A 228 -4.06 -16.26 2.52
N TYR A 229 -3.78 -16.10 3.82
CA TYR A 229 -4.68 -16.53 4.88
C TYR A 229 -6.03 -15.77 4.84
N ALA A 230 -5.99 -14.44 4.74
CA ALA A 230 -7.19 -13.60 4.65
C ALA A 230 -8.08 -13.92 3.43
N MET A 231 -7.49 -14.51 2.39
CA MET A 231 -8.20 -14.83 1.16
C MET A 231 -9.02 -16.12 1.21
N ARG A 232 -8.80 -16.97 2.22
CA ARG A 232 -9.52 -18.24 2.31
C ARG A 232 -10.99 -18.02 2.66
N GLU A 233 -11.88 -18.79 2.04
CA GLU A 233 -13.33 -18.62 2.22
C GLU A 233 -13.76 -18.83 3.67
N GLU A 234 -13.13 -19.77 4.39
CA GLU A 234 -13.43 -20.06 5.80
C GLU A 234 -13.12 -18.91 6.75
N ASN A 235 -12.27 -17.97 6.34
CA ASN A 235 -11.90 -16.80 7.13
C ASN A 235 -12.78 -15.59 6.82
N ARG A 236 -13.75 -15.75 5.90
CA ARG A 236 -14.65 -14.68 5.47
C ARG A 236 -16.05 -14.92 5.99
N GLN A 237 -16.69 -13.84 6.41
CA GLN A 237 -18.11 -13.86 6.80
C GLN A 237 -18.81 -12.66 6.17
N GLU A 238 -19.85 -12.94 5.39
CA GLU A 238 -20.68 -11.91 4.76
C GLU A 238 -21.95 -11.66 5.57
N LEU A 239 -22.22 -10.38 5.85
CA LEU A 239 -23.48 -9.87 6.38
C LEU A 239 -24.11 -8.91 5.35
N LYS A 240 -25.23 -8.27 5.71
CA LYS A 240 -25.97 -7.39 4.79
C LYS A 240 -25.10 -6.20 4.35
N HIS A 241 -24.41 -5.57 5.30
CA HIS A 241 -23.64 -4.33 5.10
C HIS A 241 -22.14 -4.49 5.41
N VAL A 242 -21.70 -5.69 5.81
CA VAL A 242 -20.34 -5.94 6.29
C VAL A 242 -19.75 -7.20 5.63
N LEU A 243 -18.54 -7.07 5.09
CA LEU A 243 -17.65 -8.19 4.85
C LEU A 243 -16.63 -8.28 5.99
N VAL A 244 -16.56 -9.42 6.64
CA VAL A 244 -15.62 -9.69 7.74
C VAL A 244 -14.49 -10.58 7.22
N ILE A 245 -13.26 -10.25 7.57
CA ILE A 245 -12.08 -11.08 7.42
C ILE A 245 -11.51 -11.35 8.82
N ASP A 246 -11.60 -12.60 9.26
CA ASP A 246 -11.07 -13.03 10.56
C ASP A 246 -9.66 -13.58 10.41
N GLY A 247 -8.66 -12.80 10.81
CA GLY A 247 -7.26 -13.21 10.85
C GLY A 247 -6.91 -14.10 12.04
N GLY A 248 -7.83 -14.26 13.00
CA GLY A 248 -7.61 -15.07 14.20
C GLY A 248 -6.31 -14.74 14.92
N ALA A 249 -5.60 -15.76 15.40
CA ALA A 249 -4.24 -15.63 15.96
C ALA A 249 -3.13 -15.83 14.90
N ILE A 250 -3.49 -15.99 13.63
CA ILE A 250 -2.55 -16.28 12.54
C ILE A 250 -1.99 -14.98 11.96
N ILE A 251 -2.86 -14.00 11.70
CA ILE A 251 -2.43 -12.68 11.23
C ILE A 251 -1.98 -11.85 12.44
N ASP A 252 -0.72 -11.41 12.40
CA ASP A 252 -0.15 -10.47 13.38
C ASP A 252 -1.02 -9.21 13.47
N ASP A 253 -1.37 -8.81 14.70
CA ASP A 253 -2.25 -7.68 14.98
C ASP A 253 -1.67 -6.32 14.50
N ARG A 254 -0.37 -6.24 14.24
CA ARG A 254 0.31 -5.09 13.63
C ARG A 254 0.10 -5.04 12.12
N LEU A 255 -0.16 -6.18 11.48
CA LEU A 255 -0.38 -6.29 10.03
C LEU A 255 -1.84 -6.12 9.63
N ILE A 256 -2.80 -6.31 10.55
CA ILE A 256 -4.22 -6.33 10.22
C ILE A 256 -4.72 -5.06 9.51
N SER A 257 -4.14 -3.90 9.85
CA SER A 257 -4.47 -2.63 9.19
C SER A 257 -3.95 -2.55 7.75
N SER A 258 -2.79 -3.15 7.49
CA SER A 258 -2.22 -3.27 6.14
C SER A 258 -3.04 -4.26 5.31
N VAL A 259 -3.39 -5.42 5.89
CA VAL A 259 -4.27 -6.41 5.25
C VAL A 259 -5.60 -5.77 4.89
N ALA A 260 -6.30 -5.12 5.84
CA ALA A 260 -7.55 -4.42 5.57
C ALA A 260 -7.42 -3.40 4.43
N SER A 261 -6.33 -2.63 4.42
CA SER A 261 -6.09 -1.64 3.37
C SER A 261 -5.90 -2.26 1.99
N MET A 262 -5.17 -3.37 1.89
CA MET A 262 -4.92 -4.05 0.62
C MET A 262 -6.15 -4.80 0.11
N MET A 263 -6.84 -5.51 1.01
CA MET A 263 -8.12 -6.15 0.75
C MET A 263 -9.16 -5.14 0.25
N SER A 264 -9.20 -3.95 0.87
CA SER A 264 -10.08 -2.88 0.41
C SER A 264 -9.66 -2.27 -0.92
N SER A 265 -8.36 -2.16 -1.22
CA SER A 265 -7.90 -1.57 -2.48
C SER A 265 -8.20 -2.47 -3.69
N ILE A 266 -8.24 -3.78 -3.50
CA ILE A 266 -8.68 -4.71 -4.55
C ILE A 266 -10.21 -4.81 -4.65
N GLY A 267 -10.95 -4.13 -3.77
CA GLY A 267 -12.41 -4.02 -3.81
C GLY A 267 -13.17 -5.27 -3.35
N ILE A 268 -12.58 -6.10 -2.47
CA ILE A 268 -13.19 -7.39 -2.12
C ILE A 268 -14.57 -7.28 -1.46
N GLN A 269 -14.84 -6.19 -0.75
CA GLN A 269 -16.12 -5.95 -0.09
C GLN A 269 -17.22 -5.44 -1.02
N GLY A 270 -16.89 -5.12 -2.29
CA GLY A 270 -17.82 -4.45 -3.20
C GLY A 270 -18.08 -2.99 -2.82
N GLU A 271 -19.14 -2.40 -3.39
CA GLU A 271 -19.47 -0.99 -3.19
C GLU A 271 -20.43 -0.74 -2.02
N ASP A 272 -21.27 -1.71 -1.67
CA ASP A 272 -22.37 -1.56 -0.70
C ASP A 272 -22.05 -2.07 0.71
N ARG A 273 -20.87 -2.66 0.91
CA ARG A 273 -20.42 -3.16 2.22
C ARG A 273 -19.15 -2.47 2.67
N ILE A 274 -18.98 -2.39 3.99
CA ILE A 274 -17.69 -2.07 4.59
C ILE A 274 -16.88 -3.36 4.78
N LEU A 275 -15.57 -3.22 4.87
CA LEU A 275 -14.66 -4.30 5.25
C LEU A 275 -14.28 -4.16 6.73
N LEU A 276 -14.44 -5.23 7.51
CA LEU A 276 -13.86 -5.39 8.84
C LEU A 276 -12.80 -6.49 8.84
N ALA A 277 -11.54 -6.13 9.06
CA ALA A 277 -10.48 -7.11 9.29
C ALA A 277 -10.16 -7.21 10.79
N LEU A 278 -10.12 -8.43 11.32
CA LEU A 278 -9.90 -8.71 12.75
C LEU A 278 -8.63 -9.53 12.97
N ALA A 279 -7.91 -9.25 14.04
CA ALA A 279 -6.77 -10.05 14.49
C ALA A 279 -6.73 -10.12 16.02
N HIS A 280 -6.36 -11.28 16.56
CA HIS A 280 -6.18 -11.47 17.99
C HIS A 280 -4.91 -10.77 18.45
N SER A 281 -5.05 -9.93 19.46
CA SER A 281 -3.95 -9.39 20.27
C SER A 281 -3.86 -10.16 21.59
N GLU A 282 -2.98 -9.75 22.52
CA GLU A 282 -2.81 -10.40 23.83
C GLU A 282 -4.14 -10.47 24.61
N ASP A 283 -4.80 -9.33 24.83
CA ASP A 283 -6.02 -9.26 25.66
C ASP A 283 -7.29 -8.89 24.88
N SER A 284 -7.16 -8.53 23.62
CA SER A 284 -8.24 -7.97 22.80
C SER A 284 -8.23 -8.51 21.37
N ILE A 285 -9.24 -8.13 20.60
CA ILE A 285 -9.23 -8.24 19.14
C ILE A 285 -9.02 -6.83 18.59
N LYS A 286 -7.98 -6.66 17.77
CA LYS A 286 -7.80 -5.45 16.97
C LYS A 286 -8.68 -5.55 15.73
N VAL A 287 -9.37 -4.47 15.43
CA VAL A 287 -10.25 -4.32 14.28
C VAL A 287 -9.73 -3.18 13.42
N SER A 288 -9.65 -3.42 12.12
CA SER A 288 -9.42 -2.38 11.11
C SER A 288 -10.58 -2.36 10.13
N ALA A 289 -11.27 -1.23 10.06
CA ALA A 289 -12.40 -1.00 9.17
C ALA A 289 -11.99 -0.17 7.94
N ARG A 290 -12.55 -0.51 6.77
CA ARG A 290 -12.39 0.23 5.51
C ARG A 290 -13.73 0.36 4.79
N SER A 291 -13.99 1.53 4.22
CA SER A 291 -15.21 1.81 3.46
C SER A 291 -14.91 1.93 1.97
N SER A 292 -15.91 1.63 1.14
CA SER A 292 -15.92 2.07 -0.26
C SER A 292 -16.14 3.58 -0.33
N LYS A 293 -15.73 4.22 -1.44
CA LYS A 293 -16.01 5.64 -1.68
C LYS A 293 -17.52 5.89 -1.81
N SER A 294 -18.25 4.97 -2.43
CA SER A 294 -19.72 5.02 -2.59
C SER A 294 -20.44 5.21 -1.24
N LEU A 295 -20.05 4.44 -0.22
CA LEU A 295 -20.63 4.56 1.12
C LEU A 295 -20.28 5.89 1.81
N ILE A 296 -19.07 6.43 1.61
CA ILE A 296 -18.69 7.74 2.14
C ILE A 296 -19.49 8.86 1.47
N ASP A 297 -19.67 8.78 0.15
CA ASP A 297 -20.47 9.74 -0.61
C ASP A 297 -21.97 9.69 -0.20
N ARG A 298 -22.44 8.53 0.29
CA ARG A 298 -23.76 8.36 0.92
C ARG A 298 -23.84 8.88 2.36
N GLY A 299 -22.75 9.42 2.91
CA GLY A 299 -22.70 10.04 4.24
C GLY A 299 -22.23 9.13 5.37
N LEU A 300 -21.79 7.90 5.08
CA LEU A 300 -21.27 6.99 6.10
C LEU A 300 -19.98 7.55 6.72
N ASN A 301 -19.86 7.50 8.04
CA ASN A 301 -18.64 7.90 8.75
C ASN A 301 -18.13 6.75 9.63
N LEU A 302 -17.11 6.02 9.16
CA LEU A 302 -16.60 4.85 9.90
C LEU A 302 -16.06 5.21 11.28
N GLY A 303 -15.36 6.33 11.42
CA GLY A 303 -14.79 6.75 12.71
C GLY A 303 -15.85 6.84 13.80
N LYS A 304 -16.97 7.52 13.51
CA LYS A 304 -18.11 7.65 14.43
C LYS A 304 -18.80 6.30 14.66
N LEU A 305 -19.05 5.56 13.58
CA LEU A 305 -19.75 4.27 13.62
C LEU A 305 -19.00 3.24 14.46
N ILE A 306 -17.71 3.06 14.17
CA ILE A 306 -16.84 2.10 14.87
C ILE A 306 -16.65 2.50 16.33
N SER A 307 -16.54 3.80 16.64
CA SER A 307 -16.49 4.29 18.02
C SER A 307 -17.77 3.93 18.79
N LYS A 308 -18.95 4.12 18.17
CA LYS A 308 -20.26 3.78 18.77
C LYS A 308 -20.36 2.26 19.01
N ALA A 309 -20.11 1.46 17.98
CA ALA A 309 -20.21 0.00 18.06
C ALA A 309 -19.21 -0.60 19.07
N ALA A 310 -17.97 -0.11 19.09
CA ALA A 310 -16.95 -0.58 20.04
C ALA A 310 -17.37 -0.27 21.49
N SER A 311 -17.94 0.92 21.74
CA SER A 311 -18.38 1.31 23.08
C SER A 311 -19.50 0.41 23.62
N LEU A 312 -20.44 -0.03 22.77
CA LEU A 312 -21.53 -0.93 23.16
C LEU A 312 -21.05 -2.30 23.66
N VAL A 313 -19.86 -2.74 23.21
CA VAL A 313 -19.27 -4.02 23.60
C VAL A 313 -18.15 -3.90 24.63
N GLY A 314 -17.95 -2.71 25.21
CA GLY A 314 -16.88 -2.44 26.19
C GLY A 314 -15.49 -2.32 25.57
N GLY A 315 -15.41 -2.07 24.26
CA GLY A 315 -14.19 -1.76 23.54
C GLY A 315 -13.96 -0.25 23.39
N ARG A 316 -12.93 0.10 22.61
CA ARG A 316 -12.61 1.48 22.21
C ARG A 316 -12.33 1.52 20.73
N GLY A 317 -12.77 2.56 20.04
CA GLY A 317 -12.54 2.72 18.61
C GLY A 317 -12.64 4.17 18.16
N GLY A 318 -12.24 4.41 16.92
CA GLY A 318 -12.26 5.73 16.30
C GLY A 318 -11.49 5.75 14.97
N GLY A 319 -11.47 6.90 14.31
CA GLY A 319 -10.75 7.08 13.06
C GLY A 319 -11.39 8.15 12.18
N HIS A 320 -11.13 8.04 10.88
CA HIS A 320 -11.66 8.90 9.84
C HIS A 320 -12.92 8.30 9.21
N ASP A 321 -13.53 9.04 8.29
CA ASP A 321 -14.69 8.60 7.52
C ASP A 321 -14.43 7.31 6.74
N ILE A 322 -13.32 7.22 6.00
CA ILE A 322 -12.97 6.09 5.12
C ILE A 322 -12.26 4.92 5.82
N ALA A 323 -11.68 5.18 6.99
CA ALA A 323 -10.79 4.25 7.69
C ALA A 323 -10.87 4.44 9.20
N ALA A 324 -11.17 3.38 9.93
CA ALA A 324 -11.25 3.40 11.38
C ALA A 324 -10.65 2.13 12.00
N GLY A 325 -10.38 2.19 13.31
CA GLY A 325 -9.88 1.06 14.08
C GLY A 325 -10.60 0.92 15.41
N ALA A 326 -10.59 -0.29 15.96
CA ALA A 326 -11.06 -0.56 17.31
C ALA A 326 -10.24 -1.65 18.00
N SER A 327 -10.35 -1.67 19.34
CA SER A 327 -9.94 -2.78 20.19
C SER A 327 -11.15 -3.21 21.01
N ILE A 328 -11.52 -4.49 20.90
CA ILE A 328 -12.71 -5.07 21.54
C ILE A 328 -12.34 -6.32 22.36
N PRO A 329 -13.11 -6.67 23.41
CA PRO A 329 -12.89 -7.92 24.14
C PRO A 329 -13.06 -9.15 23.25
N LYS A 330 -12.20 -10.17 23.44
CA LYS A 330 -12.23 -11.43 22.64
C LYS A 330 -13.59 -12.13 22.65
N THR A 331 -14.30 -12.07 23.78
CA THR A 331 -15.62 -12.70 23.97
C THR A 331 -16.77 -11.95 23.30
N LYS A 332 -16.51 -10.76 22.74
CA LYS A 332 -17.54 -9.87 22.17
C LYS A 332 -17.48 -9.73 20.64
N LYS A 333 -16.63 -10.52 19.96
CA LYS A 333 -16.47 -10.49 18.49
C LYS A 333 -17.81 -10.50 17.74
N THR A 334 -18.63 -11.51 17.98
CA THR A 334 -19.91 -11.69 17.28
C THR A 334 -20.86 -10.53 17.53
N LEU A 335 -20.98 -10.09 18.79
CA LEU A 335 -21.85 -8.96 19.14
C LEU A 335 -21.39 -7.66 18.45
N PHE A 336 -20.07 -7.40 18.42
CA PHE A 336 -19.53 -6.22 17.76
C PHE A 336 -19.86 -6.21 16.27
N VAL A 337 -19.64 -7.32 15.56
CA VAL A 337 -19.93 -7.43 14.12
C VAL A 337 -21.41 -7.18 13.83
N LEU A 338 -22.31 -7.75 14.65
CA LEU A 338 -23.76 -7.55 14.52
C LEU A 338 -24.17 -6.09 14.81
N GLU A 339 -23.60 -5.44 15.82
CA GLU A 339 -23.87 -4.02 16.08
C GLU A 339 -23.39 -3.12 14.95
N VAL A 340 -22.23 -3.41 14.34
CA VAL A 340 -21.74 -2.66 13.19
C VAL A 340 -22.71 -2.79 12.01
N ASP A 341 -23.11 -4.00 11.65
CA ASP A 341 -24.05 -4.25 10.54
C ASP A 341 -25.41 -3.54 10.78
N ARG A 342 -25.93 -3.63 12.01
CA ARG A 342 -27.17 -2.97 12.43
C ARG A 342 -27.09 -1.44 12.34
N ILE A 343 -26.01 -0.84 12.85
CA ILE A 343 -25.84 0.62 12.82
C ILE A 343 -25.71 1.13 11.38
N ILE A 344 -25.04 0.39 10.48
CA ILE A 344 -24.98 0.78 9.07
C ILE A 344 -26.39 0.79 8.46
N GLY A 345 -27.20 -0.24 8.71
CA GLY A 345 -28.59 -0.28 8.24
C GLY A 345 -29.41 0.92 8.71
N GLU A 346 -29.28 1.31 9.99
CA GLU A 346 -29.94 2.51 10.54
C GLU A 346 -29.49 3.80 9.86
N GLU A 347 -28.18 3.97 9.62
CA GLU A 347 -27.63 5.19 9.02
C GLU A 347 -27.94 5.30 7.51
N LEU A 348 -28.05 4.17 6.81
CA LEU A 348 -28.36 4.13 5.38
C LEU A 348 -29.86 4.04 5.07
N GLY A 349 -30.71 3.80 6.06
CA GLY A 349 -32.16 3.74 5.93
C GLY A 349 -32.70 2.42 5.37
N ASP A 350 -32.00 1.30 5.64
CA ASP A 350 -32.22 -0.04 5.05
C ASP A 350 -32.85 -1.08 5.99
#